data_AF-A0A0N0T7D7-F1
#
_entry.id   AF-A0A0N0T7D7-F1
#
_cell.length_a   1.000
_cell.length_b   1.000
_cell.length_c   1.000
_cell.angle_alpha   90.00
_cell.angle_beta   90.00
_cell.angle_gamma   90.00
#
_symmetry.space_group_name_H-M   'P 1'
#
loop_
_entity.id
_entity.type
_entity.pdbx_description
1 polymer ?
#
loop_
_entity_poly.entity_id
_entity_poly.type
_entity_poly.pdbx_seq_one_letter_code
_entity_poly.pdbx_strand_id
1 'polypeptide(L)'
;MRCRGNDPEAFFPGEGSRFAGKQAMRAERARVAELCRGCPVRAQCLAGALLRGEAYGSWGGVCQPDYQLLQQLWNDRVHPACPPPAGSAAVKETR
;
A
#
# COMPACT_ATOMS: atom_id res chain seq x y z
N MET A 1 14.16 9.44 8.61
CA MET A 1 12.79 9.61 8.09
C MET A 1 12.85 10.29 6.73
N ARG A 2 12.64 9.56 5.62
CA ARG A 2 12.78 10.12 4.25
C ARG A 2 11.45 10.40 3.55
N CYS A 3 10.36 9.81 4.04
CA CYS A 3 9.04 9.92 3.43
C CYS A 3 8.26 11.17 3.90
N ARG A 4 8.57 11.70 5.08
CA ARG A 4 7.80 12.75 5.79
C ARG A 4 7.92 14.17 5.17
N GLY A 5 8.70 14.33 4.10
CA GLY A 5 8.84 15.59 3.36
C GLY A 5 8.54 15.45 1.87
N ASN A 6 8.06 14.28 1.44
CA ASN A 6 7.53 14.10 0.09
C ASN A 6 6.06 14.47 0.06
N ASP A 7 5.59 14.92 -1.09
CA ASP A 7 4.18 15.21 -1.35
C ASP A 7 3.32 13.98 -1.01
N PRO A 8 2.24 14.09 -0.23
CA PRO A 8 1.31 12.98 0.02
C PRO A 8 0.77 12.34 -1.27
N GLU A 9 0.48 13.14 -2.31
CA GLU A 9 0.03 12.62 -3.60
C GLU A 9 1.03 11.65 -4.22
N ALA A 10 2.30 11.75 -3.79
CA ALA A 10 3.34 10.88 -4.25
C ALA A 10 3.11 9.39 -3.95
N PHE A 11 2.33 9.11 -2.92
CA PHE A 11 2.03 7.77 -2.42
C PHE A 11 0.59 7.34 -2.76
N PHE A 12 -0.22 8.28 -3.26
CA PHE A 12 -1.64 8.12 -3.56
C PHE A 12 -1.94 8.60 -4.97
N PRO A 13 -1.44 7.90 -6.01
CA PRO A 13 -1.68 8.36 -7.37
C PRO A 13 -3.19 8.26 -7.68
N GLY A 14 -3.70 9.30 -8.35
CA GLY A 14 -5.13 9.44 -8.66
C GLY A 14 -5.71 8.23 -9.41
N GLU A 15 -7.04 8.13 -9.41
CA GLU A 15 -7.80 6.96 -9.87
C GLU A 15 -7.41 6.48 -11.28
N GLY A 16 -7.04 7.40 -12.18
CA GLY A 16 -6.58 7.09 -13.55
C GLY A 16 -5.21 6.40 -13.65
N SER A 17 -4.36 6.47 -12.64
CA SER A 17 -3.05 5.79 -12.65
C SER A 17 -3.16 4.27 -12.54
N ARG A 18 -4.21 3.78 -11.87
CA ARG A 18 -4.47 2.36 -11.61
C ARG A 18 -4.76 1.59 -12.90
N PHE A 19 -5.23 2.29 -13.93
CA PHE A 19 -5.60 1.74 -15.24
C PHE A 19 -4.57 2.06 -16.33
N ALA A 20 -3.45 2.69 -15.99
CA ALA A 20 -2.45 3.17 -16.96
C ALA A 20 -1.52 2.07 -17.54
N GLY A 21 -1.86 0.80 -17.35
CA GLY A 21 -1.14 -0.34 -17.94
C GLY A 21 0.16 -0.74 -17.23
N LYS A 22 0.80 -1.80 -17.74
CA LYS A 22 1.97 -2.45 -17.09
C LYS A 22 3.18 -1.52 -16.91
N GLN A 23 3.40 -0.61 -17.85
CA GLN A 23 4.53 0.32 -17.84
C GLN A 23 4.39 1.35 -16.71
N ALA A 24 3.19 1.93 -16.55
CA ALA A 24 2.91 2.86 -15.46
C ALA A 24 3.06 2.18 -14.10
N MET A 25 2.57 0.94 -13.95
CA MET A 25 2.75 0.15 -12.73
C MET A 25 4.24 -0.11 -12.40
N ARG A 26 5.07 -0.39 -13.40
CA ARG A 26 6.52 -0.56 -13.19
C ARG A 26 7.19 0.75 -12.74
N ALA A 27 6.82 1.86 -13.34
CA ALA A 27 7.35 3.18 -12.96
C ALA A 27 6.97 3.53 -11.51
N GLU A 28 5.72 3.27 -11.13
CA GLU A 28 5.23 3.52 -9.78
C GLU A 28 5.94 2.65 -8.73
N ARG A 29 6.11 1.35 -9.01
CA ARG A 29 6.90 0.44 -8.14
C ARG A 29 8.33 0.94 -7.94
N ALA A 30 9.01 1.33 -9.01
CA ALA A 30 10.38 1.81 -8.94
C ALA A 30 10.48 3.10 -8.11
N ARG A 31 9.53 4.02 -8.32
CA ARG A 31 9.44 5.29 -7.60
C ARG A 31 9.19 5.08 -6.11
N VAL A 32 8.20 4.27 -5.74
CA VAL A 32 7.88 3.97 -4.32
C VAL A 32 9.04 3.25 -3.64
N ALA A 33 9.71 2.31 -4.34
CA ALA A 33 10.90 1.65 -3.84
C ALA A 33 12.04 2.64 -3.57
N GLU A 34 12.27 3.60 -4.46
CA GLU A 34 13.30 4.63 -4.31
C GLU A 34 13.00 5.59 -3.16
N LEU A 35 11.75 6.06 -3.05
CA LEU A 35 11.29 6.91 -1.93
C LEU A 35 11.52 6.24 -0.57
N CYS A 36 11.31 4.93 -0.52
CA CYS A 36 11.51 4.15 0.69
C CYS A 36 12.96 3.70 0.89
N ARG A 37 13.86 3.85 -0.09
CA ARG A 37 15.25 3.38 -0.03
C ARG A 37 16.02 4.05 1.10
N GLY A 38 16.60 3.22 1.97
CA GLY A 38 17.35 3.68 3.16
C GLY A 38 16.48 4.23 4.30
N CYS A 39 15.15 4.09 4.23
CA CYS A 39 14.30 4.44 5.36
C CYS A 39 14.43 3.37 6.47
N PRO A 40 14.78 3.73 7.72
CA PRO A 40 15.01 2.74 8.79
C PRO A 40 13.72 2.07 9.27
N VAL A 41 12.57 2.69 9.00
CA VAL A 41 11.25 2.25 9.50
C VAL A 41 10.39 1.58 8.43
N ARG A 42 10.96 1.12 7.31
CA ARG A 42 10.19 0.51 6.19
C ARG A 42 9.32 -0.65 6.65
N ALA A 43 9.91 -1.57 7.42
CA ALA A 43 9.20 -2.75 7.91
C ALA A 43 8.06 -2.38 8.86
N GLN A 44 8.29 -1.43 9.77
CA GLN A 44 7.27 -0.93 10.71
C GLN A 44 6.16 -0.17 9.99
N CYS A 45 6.49 0.57 8.94
CA CYS A 45 5.53 1.27 8.09
C CYS A 45 4.60 0.28 7.38
N LEU A 46 5.15 -0.79 6.77
CA LEU A 46 4.35 -1.83 6.13
C LEU A 46 3.49 -2.59 7.15
N ALA A 47 4.07 -3.02 8.27
CA ALA A 47 3.35 -3.72 9.33
C ALA A 47 2.20 -2.87 9.90
N GLY A 48 2.45 -1.57 10.14
CA GLY A 48 1.42 -0.66 10.62
C GLY A 48 0.27 -0.46 9.62
N ALA A 49 0.57 -0.41 8.33
CA ALA A 49 -0.46 -0.33 7.29
C ALA A 49 -1.32 -1.61 7.24
N LEU A 50 -0.67 -2.78 7.30
CA LEU A 50 -1.36 -4.08 7.35
C LEU A 50 -2.27 -4.19 8.57
N LEU A 51 -1.75 -3.84 9.76
CA LEU A 51 -2.52 -3.84 11.01
C LEU A 51 -3.72 -2.88 10.99
N ARG A 52 -3.61 -1.74 10.30
CA ARG A 52 -4.70 -0.76 10.13
C ARG A 52 -5.61 -1.06 8.95
N GLY A 53 -5.33 -2.10 8.16
CA GLY A 53 -6.19 -2.46 7.05
C GLY A 53 -6.34 -1.34 6.01
N GLU A 54 -5.29 -0.54 5.81
CA GLU A 54 -5.30 0.60 4.89
C GLU A 54 -5.81 0.16 3.51
N ALA A 55 -6.84 0.81 2.99
CA ALA A 55 -7.50 0.36 1.75
C ALA A 55 -6.73 0.77 0.50
N TYR A 56 -5.90 1.81 0.57
CA TYR A 56 -5.19 2.38 -0.57
C TYR A 56 -3.84 2.97 -0.16
N GLY A 57 -3.03 3.32 -1.17
CA GLY A 57 -1.73 3.95 -0.99
C GLY A 57 -0.53 3.01 -1.06
N SER A 58 0.64 3.58 -0.76
CA SER A 58 1.93 2.92 -0.84
C SER A 58 2.62 2.91 0.53
N TRP A 59 3.05 1.73 0.98
CA TRP A 59 3.50 1.48 2.36
C TRP A 59 4.81 0.70 2.39
N GLY A 60 5.82 1.20 3.12
CA GLY A 60 7.10 0.50 3.32
C GLY A 60 7.92 0.17 2.05
N GLY A 61 7.55 0.74 0.90
CA GLY A 61 8.14 0.45 -0.40
C GLY A 61 7.27 -0.47 -1.28
N VAL A 62 6.04 -0.73 -0.87
CA VAL A 62 5.05 -1.52 -1.63
C VAL A 62 3.93 -0.61 -2.09
N CYS A 63 3.63 -0.59 -3.39
CA CYS A 63 2.51 0.15 -3.96
C CYS A 63 1.35 -0.78 -4.31
N GLN A 64 0.23 -0.20 -4.71
CA GLN A 64 -0.88 -0.96 -5.32
C GLN A 64 -0.46 -1.53 -6.70
N PRO A 65 -0.90 -2.73 -7.11
CA PRO A 65 -1.79 -3.68 -6.39
C PRO A 65 -1.05 -4.64 -5.44
N ASP A 66 0.28 -4.61 -5.38
CA ASP A 66 1.07 -5.59 -4.61
C ASP A 66 0.77 -5.53 -3.11
N TYR A 67 0.51 -4.32 -2.58
CA TYR A 67 0.12 -4.15 -1.19
C TYR A 67 -1.22 -4.84 -0.88
N GLN A 68 -2.18 -4.79 -1.81
CA GLN A 68 -3.48 -5.42 -1.61
C GLN A 68 -3.38 -6.95 -1.62
N LEU A 69 -2.49 -7.52 -2.44
CA LEU A 69 -2.14 -8.93 -2.38
C LEU A 69 -1.48 -9.30 -1.03
N LEU A 70 -0.55 -8.48 -0.53
CA LEU A 70 0.06 -8.70 0.78
C LEU A 70 -0.96 -8.63 1.91
N GLN A 71 -1.91 -7.71 1.82
CA GLN A 71 -2.99 -7.57 2.80
C GLN A 71 -3.90 -8.80 2.82
N GLN A 72 -4.26 -9.34 1.65
CA GLN A 72 -5.02 -10.60 1.55
C GLN A 72 -4.27 -11.75 2.21
N LEU A 73 -2.99 -11.95 1.85
CA LEU A 73 -2.15 -13.01 2.42
C LEU A 73 -1.93 -12.84 3.93
N TRP A 74 -1.78 -11.60 4.40
CA TRP A 74 -1.67 -11.27 5.82
C TRP A 74 -2.95 -11.66 6.57
N ASN A 75 -4.11 -11.34 5.98
CA ASN A 75 -5.40 -11.67 6.56
C ASN A 75 -5.61 -13.20 6.63
N ASP A 76 -5.24 -13.92 5.58
CA ASP A 76 -5.41 -15.37 5.51
C ASP A 76 -4.50 -16.12 6.50
N ARG A 77 -3.27 -15.62 6.71
CA ARG A 77 -2.23 -16.34 7.46
C ARG A 77 -2.06 -15.90 8.91
N VAL A 78 -2.41 -14.65 9.24
CA VAL A 78 -2.07 -14.03 10.53
C VAL A 78 -3.32 -13.63 11.33
N HIS A 79 -4.49 -13.47 10.69
CA HIS A 79 -5.67 -12.84 11.29
C HIS A 79 -6.82 -13.71 11.86
N PRO A 80 -6.80 -15.05 11.97
CA PRO A 80 -7.95 -15.72 12.62
C PRO A 80 -8.17 -15.28 14.09
N ALA A 81 -7.22 -14.56 14.71
CA ALA A 81 -7.27 -14.10 16.10
C ALA A 81 -7.33 -12.57 16.32
N CYS A 82 -7.32 -11.73 15.27
CA CYS A 82 -7.34 -10.27 15.43
C CYS A 82 -8.46 -9.64 14.60
N PRO A 83 -9.42 -8.88 15.19
CA PRO A 83 -10.51 -8.29 14.43
C PRO A 83 -9.98 -7.24 13.44
N PRO A 84 -10.55 -7.16 12.22
CA PRO A 84 -10.13 -6.16 11.26
C PRO A 84 -10.48 -4.75 11.76
N PRO A 85 -9.64 -3.75 11.48
CA PRO A 85 -9.92 -2.36 11.86
C PRO A 85 -11.14 -1.82 11.13
N ALA A 86 -11.90 -0.94 11.81
CA ALA A 86 -13.23 -0.49 11.43
C ALA A 86 -13.34 0.35 10.12
N GLY A 87 -12.30 0.38 9.27
CA GLY A 87 -12.23 1.17 8.05
C GLY A 87 -12.04 0.40 6.74
N SER A 88 -11.85 -0.93 6.77
CA SER A 88 -11.69 -1.75 5.56
C SER A 88 -13.05 -2.03 4.90
N ALA A 89 -13.69 -1.00 4.35
CA ALA A 89 -14.78 -1.21 3.42
C ALA A 89 -14.21 -1.88 2.17
N ALA A 90 -14.54 -3.16 1.98
CA ALA A 90 -14.33 -3.86 0.73
C ALA A 90 -14.94 -3.02 -0.40
N VAL A 91 -14.09 -2.57 -1.34
CA VAL A 91 -14.54 -1.96 -2.59
C VAL A 91 -15.45 -2.98 -3.27
N LYS A 92 -16.77 -2.75 -3.18
CA LYS A 92 -17.75 -3.53 -3.92
C LYS A 92 -17.66 -3.04 -5.37
N GLU A 93 -17.13 -3.89 -6.23
CA GLU A 93 -17.15 -3.69 -7.68
C GLU A 93 -18.61 -3.80 -8.15
N THR A 94 -19.29 -2.65 -8.23
CA THR A 94 -20.68 -2.56 -8.70
C THR A 94 -20.65 -2.41 -10.21
N ARG A 95 -21.20 -3.43 -10.89
CA ARG A 95 -21.57 -3.40 -12.30
C ARG A 95 -22.81 -2.54 -12.52
#